data_AF-A0A853SY23-F1
#
_entry.id   AF-A0A853SY23-F1
#
_cell.length_a   1.000
_cell.length_b   1.000
_cell.length_c   1.000
_cell.angle_alpha   90.00
_cell.angle_beta   90.00
_cell.angle_gamma   90.00
#
_symmetry.space_group_name_H-M   'P 1'
#
loop_
_entity.id
_entity.type
_entity.pdbx_description
1 polymer ?
#
loop_
_entity_poly.entity_id
_entity_poly.type
_entity_poly.pdbx_seq_one_letter_code
_entity_poly.pdbx_strand_id
1 'polypeptide(L)'
;MSYPQIIAGGLAAVLLAGCVHSEIAPRDYLAQDIDKSQALVEVDVVFGQAPDDKLTSRMTARNSAEYAGAPHIVVPFYQKGLGFDQGFAGTYMFAVPYPIAKVETATASSRVFGQKLDGQQPGSPRYRFRVPGKAQWNSNETFMLSFARKGRREEITFRFSNEQSCPSAFLATTPLYGFPIKVVATFKGNQGCLKVCDSRDQWPGFCAFQPPPAA
;
A
#
# COMPACT_ATOMS: atom_id res chain seq x y z
N MET A 1 41.62 46.16 37.49
CA MET A 1 40.58 45.97 36.47
C MET A 1 41.22 45.35 35.23
N SER A 2 40.98 44.06 34.97
CA SER A 2 41.05 43.45 33.62
C SER A 2 40.61 41.98 33.70
N TYR A 3 39.49 41.70 33.00
CA TYR A 3 38.90 40.47 32.45
C TYR A 3 39.13 39.06 33.04
N PRO A 4 38.05 38.32 33.37
CA PRO A 4 38.06 36.86 33.43
C PRO A 4 37.66 36.20 32.10
N GLN A 5 38.20 34.99 31.95
CA GLN A 5 37.88 33.88 31.06
C GLN A 5 36.53 33.90 30.32
N ILE A 6 36.59 33.75 28.98
CA ILE A 6 35.50 33.17 28.17
C ILE A 6 36.12 32.21 27.15
N ILE A 7 36.28 30.93 27.54
CA ILE A 7 36.42 29.81 26.60
C ILE A 7 35.55 28.68 27.14
N ALA A 8 34.23 28.78 26.95
CA ALA A 8 33.31 27.67 27.15
C ALA A 8 31.97 28.03 26.49
N GLY A 9 31.76 27.59 25.26
CA GLY A 9 30.46 27.79 24.60
C GLY A 9 30.53 27.64 23.09
N GLY A 10 30.87 26.44 22.60
CA GLY A 10 30.96 26.25 21.15
C GLY A 10 30.95 24.81 20.65
N LEU A 11 30.46 23.84 21.43
CA LEU A 11 30.53 22.41 21.05
C LEU A 11 29.25 21.61 21.33
N ALA A 12 28.09 22.26 21.42
CA ALA A 12 26.81 21.59 21.71
C ALA A 12 25.82 21.49 20.53
N ALA A 13 26.17 21.95 19.32
CA ALA A 13 25.21 22.02 18.21
C ALA A 13 25.26 20.86 17.19
N VAL A 14 26.21 19.92 17.30
CA VAL A 14 26.37 18.84 16.29
C VAL A 14 25.61 17.56 16.64
N LEU A 15 25.02 17.45 17.84
CA LEU A 15 24.40 16.21 18.33
C LEU A 15 22.88 16.07 18.05
N LEU A 16 22.25 16.99 17.33
CA LEU A 16 20.81 16.93 17.03
C LEU A 16 20.45 16.44 15.61
N ALA A 17 21.42 16.05 14.78
CA ALA A 17 21.15 15.39 13.49
C ALA A 17 21.01 13.86 13.67
N GLY A 18 20.22 13.43 14.66
CA GLY A 18 19.92 12.01 14.90
C GLY A 18 18.54 11.65 14.38
N CYS A 19 18.51 10.78 13.36
CA CYS A 19 17.42 9.88 12.96
C CYS A 19 16.08 10.54 12.55
N VAL A 20 15.50 10.32 11.38
CA VAL A 20 15.04 9.04 10.83
C VAL A 20 14.89 9.25 9.31
N HIS A 21 15.87 8.79 8.53
CA HIS A 21 15.64 8.50 7.11
C HIS A 21 15.53 6.98 7.00
N SER A 22 14.40 6.44 7.44
CA SER A 22 13.97 5.14 6.98
C SER A 22 13.59 5.34 5.52
N GLU A 23 14.47 5.01 4.57
CA GLU A 23 14.08 4.84 3.18
C GLU A 23 13.03 3.71 3.16
N ILE A 24 11.75 4.09 3.14
CA ILE A 24 10.62 3.16 3.10
C ILE A 24 10.53 2.64 1.67
N ALA A 25 11.44 1.72 1.34
CA ALA A 25 11.43 1.05 0.05
C ALA A 25 10.14 0.23 -0.10
N PRO A 26 9.56 0.15 -1.31
CA PRO A 26 8.51 -0.81 -1.62
C PRO A 26 8.96 -2.20 -1.18
N ARG A 27 8.17 -2.84 -0.32
CA ARG A 27 8.40 -4.23 0.10
C ARG A 27 7.29 -5.10 -0.46
N ASP A 28 7.69 -6.26 -0.92
CA ASP A 28 6.79 -7.35 -1.22
C ASP A 28 6.54 -8.16 0.07
N TYR A 29 5.30 -8.58 0.25
CA TYR A 29 4.86 -9.38 1.39
C TYR A 29 4.21 -10.67 0.90
N LEU A 30 4.34 -11.75 1.67
CA LEU A 30 3.46 -12.90 1.53
C LEU A 30 2.26 -12.69 2.44
N ALA A 31 1.05 -13.02 1.98
CA ALA A 31 -0.16 -12.84 2.78
C ALA A 31 -0.12 -13.61 4.11
N GLN A 32 0.60 -14.74 4.14
CA GLN A 32 0.80 -15.56 5.34
C GLN A 32 1.69 -14.90 6.41
N ASP A 33 2.55 -13.95 6.01
CA ASP A 33 3.47 -13.25 6.92
C ASP A 33 2.83 -12.00 7.54
N ILE A 34 1.64 -11.62 7.08
CA ILE A 34 0.89 -10.47 7.62
C ILE A 34 -0.05 -10.97 8.71
N ASP A 35 0.13 -10.51 9.94
CA ASP A 35 -0.79 -10.82 11.04
C ASP A 35 -2.22 -10.35 10.74
N LYS A 36 -3.20 -11.23 11.00
CA LYS A 36 -4.62 -10.91 10.77
C LYS A 36 -5.08 -9.67 11.55
N SER A 37 -4.53 -9.43 12.73
CA SER A 37 -4.87 -8.27 13.58
C SER A 37 -4.34 -6.93 13.05
N GLN A 38 -3.31 -6.99 12.19
CA GLN A 38 -2.67 -5.84 11.54
C GLN A 38 -3.21 -5.59 10.13
N ALA A 39 -3.99 -6.52 9.58
CA ALA A 39 -4.64 -6.36 8.29
C ALA A 39 -5.84 -5.40 8.38
N LEU A 40 -5.94 -4.46 7.43
CA LEU A 40 -7.09 -3.58 7.29
C LEU A 40 -8.30 -4.35 6.75
N VAL A 41 -8.06 -5.24 5.78
CA VAL A 41 -9.05 -6.15 5.21
C VAL A 41 -8.35 -7.45 4.79
N GLU A 42 -9.00 -8.58 5.06
CA GLU A 42 -8.64 -9.89 4.52
C GLU A 42 -9.60 -10.20 3.37
N VAL A 43 -9.08 -10.65 2.24
CA VAL A 43 -9.86 -10.90 1.03
C VAL A 43 -9.57 -12.30 0.53
N ASP A 44 -10.60 -13.13 0.49
CA ASP A 44 -10.56 -14.44 -0.11
C ASP A 44 -11.13 -14.36 -1.52
N VAL A 45 -10.33 -14.73 -2.51
CA VAL A 45 -10.70 -14.76 -3.92
C VAL A 45 -10.73 -16.21 -4.39
N VAL A 46 -11.90 -16.66 -4.85
CA VAL A 46 -12.05 -17.94 -5.55
C VAL A 46 -12.07 -17.64 -7.04
N PHE A 47 -11.08 -18.15 -7.75
CA PHE A 47 -11.02 -18.01 -9.19
C PHE A 47 -11.90 -19.07 -9.82
N GLY A 48 -12.79 -18.68 -10.74
CA GLY A 48 -13.60 -19.65 -11.49
C GLY A 48 -12.75 -20.56 -12.37
N GLN A 49 -11.52 -20.14 -12.71
CA GLN A 49 -10.53 -20.94 -13.40
C GLN A 49 -9.15 -20.64 -12.82
N ALA A 50 -8.30 -21.66 -12.63
CA ALA A 50 -7.02 -21.49 -11.97
C ALA A 50 -6.10 -20.43 -12.64
N PRO A 51 -5.57 -19.46 -11.88
CA PRO A 51 -4.52 -18.57 -12.36
C PRO A 51 -3.19 -19.32 -12.47
N ASP A 52 -2.26 -18.72 -13.21
CA ASP A 52 -0.86 -19.15 -13.24
C ASP A 52 -0.28 -18.96 -11.84
N ASP A 53 0.22 -20.04 -11.26
CA ASP A 53 0.80 -20.08 -9.92
C ASP A 53 2.27 -20.48 -10.03
N LYS A 54 3.13 -19.47 -10.22
CA LYS A 54 4.57 -19.65 -10.34
C LYS A 54 5.28 -18.74 -9.35
N LEU A 55 4.95 -18.87 -8.06
CA LEU A 55 5.62 -18.08 -7.03
C LEU A 55 7.12 -18.34 -7.06
N THR A 56 7.89 -17.34 -7.48
CA THR A 56 9.35 -17.34 -7.43
C THR A 56 9.81 -16.22 -6.51
N SER A 57 10.92 -16.44 -5.81
CA SER A 57 11.53 -15.44 -4.94
C SER A 57 12.99 -15.25 -5.33
N ARG A 58 13.44 -14.00 -5.37
CA ARG A 58 14.84 -13.62 -5.59
C ARG A 58 15.30 -12.69 -4.48
N MET A 59 16.48 -12.95 -3.91
CA MET A 59 17.12 -11.99 -3.01
C MET A 59 17.83 -10.90 -3.82
N THR A 60 17.55 -9.66 -3.44
CA THR A 60 18.20 -8.47 -3.99
C THR A 60 19.52 -8.20 -3.27
N ALA A 61 20.38 -7.38 -3.89
CA ALA A 61 21.65 -6.94 -3.29
C ALA A 61 21.48 -6.18 -1.96
N ARG A 62 20.26 -5.74 -1.63
CA ARG A 62 19.90 -5.07 -0.38
C ARG A 62 19.29 -6.02 0.67
N ASN A 63 19.47 -7.35 0.52
CA ASN A 63 18.86 -8.38 1.39
C ASN A 63 17.32 -8.26 1.51
N SER A 64 16.65 -7.80 0.45
CA SER A 64 15.19 -7.81 0.35
C SER A 64 14.73 -8.89 -0.63
N ALA A 65 13.66 -9.61 -0.28
CA ALA A 65 13.06 -10.62 -1.13
C ALA A 65 12.11 -9.96 -2.13
N GLU A 66 12.33 -10.23 -3.42
CA GLU A 66 11.43 -9.86 -4.51
C GLU A 66 10.67 -11.11 -4.96
N TYR A 67 9.35 -11.01 -5.08
CA TYR A 67 8.50 -12.12 -5.49
C TYR A 67 7.88 -11.88 -6.87
N ALA A 68 7.60 -12.95 -7.61
CA ALA A 68 6.94 -12.88 -8.91
C ALA A 68 6.06 -14.10 -9.20
N GLY A 69 5.19 -13.97 -10.20
CA GLY A 69 4.52 -15.10 -10.87
C GLY A 69 3.30 -15.71 -10.18
N ALA A 70 2.97 -15.32 -8.95
CA ALA A 70 1.73 -15.69 -8.29
C ALA A 70 0.71 -14.52 -8.26
N PRO A 71 -0.59 -14.82 -8.07
CA PRO A 71 -1.60 -13.80 -7.82
C PRO A 71 -1.19 -12.91 -6.65
N HIS A 72 -1.32 -11.60 -6.80
CA HIS A 72 -0.96 -10.63 -5.76
C HIS A 72 -1.87 -9.41 -5.80
N ILE A 73 -1.95 -8.71 -4.68
CA ILE A 73 -2.58 -7.39 -4.62
C ILE A 73 -1.51 -6.30 -4.59
N VAL A 74 -1.79 -5.17 -5.22
CA VAL A 74 -0.98 -3.95 -5.17
C VAL A 74 -1.73 -2.93 -4.33
N VAL A 75 -1.13 -2.49 -3.23
CA VAL A 75 -1.74 -1.55 -2.29
C VAL A 75 -0.98 -0.22 -2.35
N PRO A 76 -1.61 0.87 -2.82
CA PRO A 76 -1.02 2.21 -2.76
C PRO A 76 -1.13 2.79 -1.35
N PHE A 77 -0.04 3.44 -0.91
CA PHE A 77 0.10 4.13 0.36
C PHE A 77 0.61 5.55 0.14
N TYR A 78 0.14 6.47 0.98
CA TYR A 78 0.57 7.87 0.99
C TYR A 78 1.05 8.27 2.39
N GLN A 79 2.20 8.93 2.45
CA GLN A 79 2.72 9.57 3.66
C GLN A 79 2.72 11.08 3.44
N LYS A 80 2.07 11.80 4.35
CA LYS A 80 2.22 13.25 4.47
C LYS A 80 3.30 13.52 5.51
N GLY A 81 4.46 13.98 5.05
CA GLY A 81 5.58 14.40 5.87
C GLY A 81 5.77 15.91 5.86
N LEU A 82 6.49 16.42 6.86
CA LEU A 82 7.03 17.77 6.85
C LEU A 82 8.50 17.67 6.40
N GLY A 83 8.78 18.13 5.19
CA GLY A 83 10.13 18.41 4.73
C GLY A 83 10.53 19.84 5.08
N PHE A 84 11.83 20.10 5.14
CA PHE A 84 12.37 21.45 5.28
C PHE A 84 13.25 21.75 4.07
N ASP A 85 12.82 22.69 3.23
CA ASP A 85 13.66 23.23 2.17
C ASP A 85 14.46 24.43 2.73
N GLN A 86 15.64 24.71 2.18
CA GLN A 86 16.39 25.92 2.52
C GLN A 86 15.86 27.09 1.68
N GLY A 87 15.23 28.05 2.35
CA GLY A 87 14.99 29.38 1.80
C GLY A 87 16.22 30.26 2.01
N PHE A 88 16.41 31.25 1.13
CA PHE A 88 17.44 32.28 1.29
C PHE A 88 16.76 33.64 1.42
N ALA A 89 17.11 34.39 2.46
CA ALA A 89 16.69 35.79 2.63
C ALA A 89 17.92 36.69 2.59
N GLY A 90 17.92 37.72 1.75
CA GLY A 90 18.99 38.71 1.73
C GLY A 90 19.08 39.60 0.49
N THR A 91 19.92 40.64 0.58
CA THR A 91 20.30 41.53 -0.54
C THR A 91 21.69 41.12 -1.06
N TYR A 92 22.15 41.68 -2.19
CA TYR A 92 23.33 41.24 -2.98
C TYR A 92 24.66 40.96 -2.23
N MET A 93 24.80 41.27 -0.94
CA MET A 93 26.01 41.00 -0.12
C MET A 93 25.86 39.90 0.95
N PHE A 94 24.65 39.48 1.35
CA PHE A 94 24.48 38.44 2.39
C PHE A 94 23.21 37.62 2.12
N ALA A 95 23.32 36.29 2.17
CA ALA A 95 22.17 35.39 2.12
C ALA A 95 22.11 34.58 3.44
N VAL A 96 21.04 34.75 4.20
CA VAL A 96 20.79 33.96 5.40
C VAL A 96 19.91 32.77 5.03
N PRO A 97 20.42 31.53 5.12
CA PRO A 97 19.59 30.35 4.93
C PRO A 97 18.61 30.24 6.09
N TYR A 98 17.33 30.01 5.81
CA TYR A 98 16.31 29.72 6.82
C TYR A 98 15.46 28.53 6.37
N PRO A 99 15.02 27.66 7.30
CA PRO A 99 14.19 26.52 6.96
C PRO A 99 12.79 26.98 6.56
N ILE A 100 12.32 26.55 5.39
CA ILE A 100 10.93 26.69 4.95
C ILE A 100 10.28 25.32 5.12
N ALA A 101 9.26 25.25 5.99
CA ALA A 101 8.45 24.05 6.13
C ALA A 101 7.70 23.78 4.83
N LYS A 102 7.85 22.59 4.29
CA LYS A 102 7.18 22.12 3.08
C LYS A 102 6.45 20.83 3.38
N VAL A 103 5.22 20.72 2.92
CA VAL A 103 4.49 19.45 3.00
C VAL A 103 5.00 18.57 1.87
N GLU A 104 5.65 17.46 2.23
CA GLU A 104 6.06 16.45 1.27
C GLU A 104 5.06 15.29 1.28
N THR A 105 4.63 14.88 0.10
CA THR A 105 3.77 13.71 -0.08
C THR A 105 4.60 12.61 -0.72
N ALA A 106 4.96 11.58 0.05
CA ALA A 106 5.59 10.38 -0.49
C ALA A 106 4.51 9.37 -0.87
N THR A 107 4.61 8.81 -2.08
CA THR A 107 3.73 7.76 -2.59
C THR A 107 4.53 6.48 -2.76
N ALA A 108 4.06 5.38 -2.22
CA ALA A 108 4.66 4.07 -2.40
C ALA A 108 3.57 3.02 -2.58
N SER A 109 3.87 1.94 -3.29
CA SER A 109 3.01 0.77 -3.37
C SER A 109 3.68 -0.42 -2.68
N SER A 110 2.88 -1.35 -2.18
CA SER A 110 3.38 -2.64 -1.68
C SER A 110 2.61 -3.76 -2.33
N ARG A 111 3.33 -4.81 -2.73
CA ARG A 111 2.72 -6.01 -3.31
C ARG A 111 2.52 -7.03 -2.21
N VAL A 112 1.36 -7.68 -2.19
CA VAL A 112 1.08 -8.77 -1.27
C VAL A 112 0.67 -9.99 -2.08
N PHE A 113 1.51 -11.01 -2.07
CA PHE A 113 1.28 -12.26 -2.78
C PHE A 113 0.32 -13.15 -2.00
N GLY A 114 -0.68 -13.68 -2.71
CA GLY A 114 -1.77 -14.43 -2.09
C GLY A 114 -1.30 -15.77 -1.54
N GLN A 115 -1.81 -16.12 -0.37
CA GLN A 115 -1.68 -17.47 0.17
C GLN A 115 -2.69 -18.37 -0.55
N LYS A 116 -2.21 -19.40 -1.25
CA LYS A 116 -3.08 -20.42 -1.81
C LYS A 116 -3.69 -21.23 -0.67
N LEU A 117 -5.01 -21.33 -0.66
CA LEU A 117 -5.76 -22.17 0.26
C LEU A 117 -6.19 -23.42 -0.50
N ASP A 118 -5.99 -24.59 0.11
CA ASP A 118 -6.47 -25.85 -0.45
C ASP A 118 -8.00 -25.77 -0.62
N GLY A 119 -8.45 -25.88 -1.87
CA GLY A 119 -9.84 -25.71 -2.24
C GLY A 119 -10.66 -26.97 -1.95
N GLN A 120 -11.90 -26.81 -1.49
CA GLN A 120 -12.90 -27.89 -1.38
C GLN A 120 -13.35 -28.44 -2.74
N GLN A 121 -13.10 -27.71 -3.85
CA GLN A 121 -13.49 -28.10 -5.21
C GLN A 121 -12.27 -28.21 -6.13
N PRO A 122 -12.11 -29.33 -6.86
CA PRO A 122 -11.05 -29.47 -7.84
C PRO A 122 -11.22 -28.45 -8.98
N GLY A 123 -10.18 -27.65 -9.25
CA GLY A 123 -10.13 -26.71 -10.37
C GLY A 123 -10.45 -25.24 -10.07
N SER A 124 -10.96 -24.92 -8.87
CA SER A 124 -11.25 -23.54 -8.44
C SER A 124 -10.36 -23.16 -7.25
N PRO A 125 -9.10 -22.73 -7.49
CA PRO A 125 -8.20 -22.41 -6.39
C PRO A 125 -8.68 -21.15 -5.66
N ARG A 126 -8.62 -21.21 -4.34
CA ARG A 126 -8.91 -20.09 -3.45
C ARG A 126 -7.59 -19.46 -3.01
N TYR A 127 -7.49 -18.15 -3.10
CA TYR A 127 -6.35 -17.40 -2.59
C TYR A 127 -6.82 -16.42 -1.52
N ARG A 128 -6.01 -16.28 -0.47
CA ARG A 128 -6.21 -15.32 0.60
C ARG A 128 -5.19 -14.20 0.49
N PHE A 129 -5.67 -12.98 0.55
CA PHE A 129 -4.87 -11.76 0.54
C PHE A 129 -5.15 -10.97 1.81
N ARG A 130 -4.15 -10.23 2.28
CA ARG A 130 -4.29 -9.31 3.43
C ARG A 130 -3.74 -7.97 3.03
N VAL A 131 -4.56 -6.92 3.16
CA VAL A 131 -4.09 -5.54 2.98
C VAL A 131 -3.42 -5.10 4.29
N PRO A 132 -2.10 -4.87 4.32
CA PRO A 132 -1.41 -4.50 5.54
C PRO A 132 -1.79 -3.08 5.95
N GLY A 133 -2.00 -2.85 7.24
CA GLY A 133 -1.92 -1.51 7.81
C GLY A 133 -0.47 -1.08 7.92
N LYS A 134 -0.14 0.14 7.50
CA LYS A 134 1.19 0.74 7.74
C LYS A 134 1.05 1.93 8.68
N ALA A 135 1.79 1.92 9.78
CA ALA A 135 1.84 3.07 10.68
C ALA A 135 2.34 4.31 9.91
N GLN A 136 1.73 5.48 10.15
CA GLN A 136 2.05 6.77 9.50
C GLN A 136 1.71 6.86 8.00
N TRP A 137 1.24 5.78 7.37
CA TRP A 137 0.82 5.76 5.98
C TRP A 137 -0.67 5.52 5.89
N ASN A 138 -1.37 6.38 5.17
CA ASN A 138 -2.79 6.18 4.87
C ASN A 138 -2.90 5.40 3.56
N SER A 139 -3.60 4.27 3.59
CA SER A 139 -4.06 3.64 2.35
C SER A 139 -5.12 4.54 1.71
N ASN A 140 -5.21 4.55 0.38
CA ASN A 140 -6.36 5.15 -0.31
C ASN A 140 -7.66 4.35 -0.15
N GLU A 141 -7.65 3.36 0.76
CA GLU A 141 -8.67 2.34 0.89
C GLU A 141 -8.90 1.60 -0.43
N THR A 142 -7.87 1.50 -1.27
CA THR A 142 -7.93 0.81 -2.55
C THR A 142 -6.81 -0.22 -2.64
N PHE A 143 -7.05 -1.26 -3.42
CA PHE A 143 -6.02 -2.20 -3.84
C PHE A 143 -6.40 -2.79 -5.19
N MET A 144 -5.39 -3.21 -5.95
CA MET A 144 -5.57 -3.84 -7.25
C MET A 144 -5.17 -5.30 -7.16
N LEU A 145 -6.06 -6.22 -7.50
CA LEU A 145 -5.73 -7.63 -7.68
C LEU A 145 -5.13 -7.82 -9.07
N SER A 146 -3.91 -8.36 -9.14
CA SER A 146 -3.20 -8.69 -10.36
C SER A 146 -2.90 -10.18 -10.40
N PHE A 147 -3.22 -10.84 -11.51
CA PHE A 147 -2.91 -12.24 -11.75
C PHE A 147 -2.69 -12.50 -13.24
N ALA A 148 -2.10 -13.65 -13.56
CA ALA A 148 -1.93 -14.09 -14.93
C ALA A 148 -2.61 -15.44 -15.12
N ARG A 149 -2.99 -15.75 -16.36
CA ARG A 149 -3.48 -17.06 -16.75
C ARG A 149 -3.09 -17.39 -18.17
N LYS A 150 -2.39 -18.51 -18.37
CA LYS A 150 -1.82 -18.91 -19.68
C LYS A 150 -1.07 -17.74 -20.33
N GLY A 151 -0.32 -16.97 -19.53
CA GLY A 151 0.42 -15.78 -19.99
C GLY A 151 -0.41 -14.51 -20.22
N ARG A 152 -1.74 -14.54 -20.05
CA ARG A 152 -2.62 -13.36 -20.13
C ARG A 152 -2.72 -12.71 -18.75
N ARG A 153 -2.28 -11.46 -18.63
CA ARG A 153 -2.37 -10.69 -17.38
C ARG A 153 -3.73 -10.03 -17.25
N GLU A 154 -4.25 -10.01 -16.04
CA GLU A 154 -5.54 -9.45 -15.70
C GLU A 154 -5.41 -8.66 -14.40
N GLU A 155 -6.08 -7.51 -14.36
CA GLU A 155 -6.07 -6.62 -13.20
C GLU A 155 -7.49 -6.14 -12.91
N ILE A 156 -7.84 -6.09 -11.63
CA ILE A 156 -9.14 -5.59 -11.16
C ILE A 156 -8.96 -4.82 -9.87
N THR A 157 -9.55 -3.63 -9.80
CA THR A 157 -9.39 -2.71 -8.68
C THR A 157 -10.54 -2.82 -7.71
N PHE A 158 -10.24 -2.77 -6.42
CA PHE A 158 -11.22 -2.73 -5.35
C PHE A 158 -11.01 -1.50 -4.47
N ARG A 159 -12.12 -1.00 -3.94
CA ARG A 159 -12.13 0.00 -2.87
C ARG A 159 -12.84 -0.58 -1.65
N PHE A 160 -12.23 -0.41 -0.48
CA PHE A 160 -12.83 -0.75 0.78
C PHE A 160 -13.15 0.49 1.61
N SER A 161 -13.93 0.33 2.66
CA SER A 161 -14.16 1.33 3.69
C SER A 161 -14.48 0.60 4.99
N ASN A 162 -13.92 1.07 6.10
CA ASN A 162 -14.22 0.51 7.43
C ASN A 162 -15.35 1.26 8.14
N GLU A 163 -15.86 2.34 7.54
CA GLU A 163 -16.89 3.21 8.13
C GLU A 163 -18.31 2.76 7.80
N GLN A 164 -18.49 2.10 6.64
CA GLN A 164 -19.79 1.68 6.13
C GLN A 164 -19.87 0.16 6.07
N SER A 165 -21.03 -0.42 6.38
CA SER A 165 -21.29 -1.86 6.24
C SER A 165 -22.01 -2.16 4.92
N CYS A 166 -21.55 -3.18 4.19
CA CYS A 166 -22.22 -3.68 2.99
C CYS A 166 -21.98 -5.19 2.80
N PRO A 167 -22.61 -5.84 1.80
CA PRO A 167 -22.36 -7.25 1.52
C PRO A 167 -20.87 -7.52 1.31
N SER A 168 -20.32 -8.43 2.11
CA SER A 168 -18.89 -8.74 2.08
C SER A 168 -18.53 -9.82 1.07
N ALA A 169 -19.52 -10.46 0.44
CA ALA A 169 -19.32 -11.48 -0.58
C ALA A 169 -20.05 -11.12 -1.86
N PHE A 170 -19.36 -11.17 -3.00
CA PHE A 170 -19.95 -10.88 -4.30
C PHE A 170 -19.21 -11.60 -5.43
N LEU A 171 -19.86 -11.68 -6.58
CA LEU A 171 -19.26 -12.14 -7.82
C LEU A 171 -18.77 -10.92 -8.62
N ALA A 172 -17.60 -11.03 -9.20
CA ALA A 172 -17.05 -10.02 -10.08
C ALA A 172 -16.52 -10.67 -11.35
N THR A 173 -16.48 -9.88 -12.42
CA THR A 173 -15.92 -10.27 -13.70
C THR A 173 -14.77 -9.32 -14.00
N THR A 174 -13.62 -9.88 -14.34
CA THR A 174 -12.44 -9.07 -14.61
C THR A 174 -12.58 -8.31 -15.94
N PRO A 175 -12.04 -7.10 -16.04
CA PRO A 175 -12.40 -6.17 -17.10
C PRO A 175 -11.75 -6.44 -18.46
N LEU A 176 -10.60 -7.14 -18.51
CA LEU A 176 -9.84 -7.32 -19.74
C LEU A 176 -10.24 -8.59 -20.50
N TYR A 177 -10.26 -9.75 -19.83
CA TYR A 177 -10.62 -11.03 -20.45
C TYR A 177 -11.87 -11.68 -19.85
N GLY A 178 -12.57 -11.02 -18.93
CA GLY A 178 -13.88 -11.49 -18.46
C GLY A 178 -13.83 -12.72 -17.56
N PHE A 179 -12.75 -12.92 -16.81
CA PHE A 179 -12.66 -14.06 -15.90
C PHE A 179 -13.61 -13.89 -14.70
N PRO A 180 -14.43 -14.91 -14.38
CA PRO A 180 -15.29 -14.86 -13.21
C PRO A 180 -14.46 -15.12 -11.94
N ILE A 181 -14.65 -14.25 -10.94
CA ILE A 181 -14.10 -14.41 -9.60
C ILE A 181 -15.20 -14.25 -8.56
N LYS A 182 -15.09 -15.00 -7.46
CA LYS A 182 -15.90 -14.78 -6.26
C LYS A 182 -15.01 -14.17 -5.19
N VAL A 183 -15.42 -13.05 -4.64
CA VAL A 183 -14.66 -12.29 -3.65
C VAL A 183 -15.41 -12.32 -2.34
N VAL A 184 -14.70 -12.59 -1.25
CA VAL A 184 -15.20 -12.53 0.13
C VAL A 184 -14.25 -11.69 0.95
N ALA A 185 -14.73 -10.55 1.44
CA ALA A 185 -14.00 -9.64 2.32
C ALA A 185 -14.31 -9.95 3.79
N THR A 186 -13.30 -9.85 4.64
CA THR A 186 -13.43 -9.91 6.08
C THR A 186 -12.75 -8.69 6.68
N PHE A 187 -13.53 -7.89 7.40
CA PHE A 187 -13.08 -6.67 8.04
C PHE A 187 -12.85 -6.87 9.54
N LYS A 188 -11.95 -6.08 10.11
CA LYS A 188 -11.77 -6.04 11.56
C LYS A 188 -13.07 -5.56 12.21
N GLY A 189 -13.62 -6.36 13.13
CA GLY A 189 -14.91 -6.04 13.77
C GLY A 189 -16.15 -6.35 12.92
N ASN A 190 -16.00 -7.04 11.78
CA ASN A 190 -17.09 -7.39 10.85
C ASN A 190 -17.89 -6.19 10.30
N GLN A 191 -17.32 -4.99 10.41
CA GLN A 191 -17.88 -3.76 9.86
C GLN A 191 -16.95 -3.27 8.77
N GLY A 192 -17.50 -3.12 7.57
CA GLY A 192 -16.78 -2.63 6.42
C GLY A 192 -17.49 -2.98 5.13
N CYS A 193 -17.02 -2.36 4.07
CA CYS A 193 -17.58 -2.51 2.75
C CYS A 193 -16.47 -2.68 1.74
N LEU A 194 -16.63 -3.61 0.79
CA LEU A 194 -15.73 -3.78 -0.34
C LEU A 194 -16.53 -3.61 -1.63
N LYS A 195 -16.01 -2.82 -2.56
CA LYS A 195 -16.62 -2.53 -3.86
C LYS A 195 -15.60 -2.76 -4.98
N VAL A 196 -16.11 -3.21 -6.12
CA VAL A 196 -15.33 -3.28 -7.37
C VAL A 196 -15.30 -1.90 -8.01
N CYS A 197 -14.14 -1.48 -8.47
CA CYS A 197 -13.96 -0.23 -9.19
C CYS A 197 -13.42 -0.51 -10.60
N ASP A 198 -13.59 0.45 -11.51
CA ASP A 198 -13.02 0.35 -12.85
C ASP A 198 -11.49 0.32 -12.73
N SER A 199 -10.84 -0.55 -13.52
CA SER A 199 -9.39 -0.75 -13.51
C SER A 199 -8.68 -0.13 -14.72
N ARG A 200 -9.38 0.65 -15.55
CA ARG A 200 -8.75 1.34 -16.70
C ARG A 200 -7.70 2.35 -16.24
N ASP A 201 -6.54 2.38 -16.91
CA ASP A 201 -5.36 3.20 -16.58
C ASP A 201 -5.64 4.70 -16.40
N GLN A 202 -6.68 5.23 -17.05
CA GLN A 202 -7.06 6.65 -16.97
C GLN A 202 -8.00 6.97 -15.79
N TRP A 203 -8.51 5.95 -15.09
CA TRP A 203 -9.51 6.10 -14.02
C TRP A 203 -9.18 5.28 -12.74
N PRO A 204 -7.93 5.28 -12.23
CA PRO A 204 -7.59 4.55 -11.03
C PRO A 204 -8.37 5.09 -9.82
N GLY A 205 -9.27 4.28 -9.27
CA GLY A 205 -10.09 4.65 -8.10
C GLY A 205 -11.45 5.28 -8.43
N PHE A 206 -11.83 5.40 -9.71
CA PHE A 206 -13.20 5.76 -10.07
C PHE A 206 -14.08 4.51 -9.99
N CYS A 207 -14.79 4.38 -8.88
CA CYS A 207 -15.71 3.26 -8.68
C CYS A 207 -17.02 3.59 -9.41
N ALA A 208 -17.34 2.81 -10.44
CA ALA A 208 -18.50 3.04 -11.32
C ALA A 208 -19.88 2.95 -10.62
N PHE A 209 -19.91 2.64 -9.32
CA PHE A 209 -21.12 2.56 -8.52
C PHE A 209 -20.96 3.35 -7.21
N GLN A 210 -21.42 4.59 -7.21
CA GLN A 210 -21.80 5.26 -5.96
C GLN A 210 -23.12 4.62 -5.51
N PRO A 211 -23.25 4.13 -4.25
CA PRO A 211 -24.56 3.75 -3.76
C PRO A 211 -25.44 5.02 -3.77
N PRO A 212 -26.76 4.92 -4.02
CA PRO A 212 -27.62 6.07 -3.86
C PRO A 212 -27.39 6.66 -2.46
N PRO A 213 -27.33 8.00 -2.32
CA PRO A 213 -27.24 8.61 -1.00
C PRO A 213 -28.36 8.04 -0.13
N ALA A 214 -28.03 7.66 1.10
CA ALA A 214 -29.01 7.15 2.04
C ALA A 214 -30.20 8.14 2.10
N ALA A 215 -31.39 7.62 1.81
CA ALA A 215 -32.64 8.35 1.95
C ALA A 215 -32.99 8.55 3.43
#